data_AF-G8YPF0-F1
#
_entry.id   AF-G8YPF0-F1
#
_cell.length_a   1.000
_cell.length_b   1.000
_cell.length_c   1.000
_cell.angle_alpha   90.00
_cell.angle_beta   90.00
_cell.angle_gamma   90.00
#
_symmetry.space_group_name_H-M   'P 1'
#
loop_
_entity.id
_entity.type
_entity.pdbx_description
1 polymer ?
#
loop_
_entity_poly.entity_id
_entity_poly.type
_entity_poly.pdbx_seq_one_letter_code
_entity_poly.pdbx_strand_id
1 'polypeptide(L)'
;MSRHQYDLVQCMKQPGSRYGFLCQNCDGKCPICDSLVKPTTKVRICEECSYGHLGNRCILCGSNLVDNHSSVAYYCLECVLMEKDREGCPRIINVGSSF
;
A
#
# COMPACT_ATOMS: atom_id res chain seq x y z
N MET A 1 -17.21 4.07 0.38
CA MET A 1 -15.78 4.05 0.79
C MET A 1 -15.65 3.11 1.98
N SER A 2 -15.31 1.85 1.74
CA SER A 2 -15.35 0.80 2.76
C SER A 2 -13.94 0.30 3.05
N ARG A 3 -13.16 1.10 3.79
CA ARG A 3 -12.05 0.55 4.56
C ARG A 3 -12.68 -0.01 5.84
N HIS A 4 -12.92 -1.32 5.89
CA HIS A 4 -13.71 -1.94 6.96
C HIS A 4 -13.00 -1.99 8.32
N GLN A 5 -11.72 -1.62 8.37
CA GLN A 5 -10.96 -1.58 9.62
C GLN A 5 -10.40 -0.17 9.84
N TYR A 6 -11.07 0.57 10.74
CA TYR A 6 -10.69 1.92 11.17
C TYR A 6 -9.36 1.96 11.94
N ASP A 7 -8.89 0.80 12.42
CA ASP A 7 -7.67 0.71 13.20
C ASP A 7 -6.40 0.71 12.35
N LEU A 8 -6.45 0.57 11.02
CA LEU A 8 -5.24 0.50 10.20
C LEU A 8 -4.55 1.87 10.11
N VAL A 9 -3.38 1.97 10.74
CA VAL A 9 -2.52 3.16 10.75
C VAL A 9 -1.55 3.10 9.58
N GLN A 10 -1.57 4.16 8.78
CA GLN A 10 -0.62 4.37 7.68
C GLN A 10 0.64 5.08 8.18
N CYS A 11 1.76 4.81 7.52
CA CYS A 11 3.05 5.41 7.86
C CYS A 11 3.05 6.94 7.68
N MET A 12 2.48 7.46 6.59
CA MET A 12 2.38 8.89 6.27
C MET A 12 3.73 9.66 6.21
N LYS A 13 4.87 8.97 6.21
CA LYS A 13 6.19 9.57 5.99
C LYS A 13 6.37 10.00 4.53
N GLN A 14 7.33 10.89 4.27
CA GLN A 14 7.65 11.36 2.93
C GLN A 14 7.95 10.18 1.98
N PRO A 15 7.24 10.06 0.85
CA PRO A 15 7.46 8.97 -0.10
C PRO A 15 8.82 9.16 -0.79
N GLY A 16 9.57 8.06 -0.91
CA GLY A 16 10.86 8.03 -1.60
C GLY A 16 10.72 7.65 -3.07
N SER A 17 11.80 7.11 -3.64
CA SER A 17 11.87 6.68 -5.04
C SER A 17 11.42 5.24 -5.28
N ARG A 18 11.26 4.45 -4.21
CA ARG A 18 10.92 3.02 -4.27
C ARG A 18 9.42 2.81 -4.41
N TYR A 19 9.04 1.81 -5.20
CA TYR A 19 7.65 1.40 -5.36
C TYR A 19 7.21 0.45 -4.26
N GLY A 20 5.93 0.52 -3.90
CA GLY A 20 5.29 -0.44 -3.01
C GLY A 20 4.78 -1.66 -3.77
N PHE A 21 4.81 -2.82 -3.11
CA PHE A 21 4.35 -4.08 -3.67
C PHE A 21 3.19 -4.70 -2.87
N LEU A 22 2.35 -5.46 -3.58
CA LEU A 22 1.23 -6.21 -3.03
C LEU A 22 1.46 -7.71 -3.21
N CYS A 23 0.94 -8.49 -2.26
CA CYS A 23 0.81 -9.94 -2.41
C CYS A 23 -0.43 -10.28 -3.25
N GLN A 24 -0.53 -11.51 -3.71
CA GLN A 24 -1.64 -11.98 -4.56
C GLN A 24 -3.03 -11.75 -3.97
N ASN A 25 -3.20 -11.87 -2.63
CA ASN A 25 -4.48 -11.64 -1.94
C ASN A 25 -4.90 -10.16 -1.89
N CYS A 26 -3.93 -9.27 -2.05
CA CYS A 26 -4.12 -7.83 -2.03
C CYS A 26 -3.97 -7.20 -3.42
N ASP A 27 -3.76 -8.00 -4.45
CA ASP A 27 -3.47 -7.51 -5.79
C ASP A 27 -4.60 -6.62 -6.32
N GLY A 28 -4.22 -5.52 -6.99
CA GLY A 28 -5.15 -4.54 -7.53
C GLY A 28 -5.88 -3.64 -6.52
N LYS A 29 -5.71 -3.85 -5.20
CA LYS A 29 -6.37 -3.01 -4.18
C LYS A 29 -5.67 -1.66 -4.03
N CYS A 30 -6.45 -0.58 -4.13
CA CYS A 30 -5.98 0.76 -3.82
C CYS A 30 -5.64 0.88 -2.32
N PRO A 31 -4.43 1.34 -1.93
CA PRO A 31 -4.04 1.40 -0.53
C PRO A 31 -4.87 2.32 0.37
N ILE A 32 -5.69 3.20 -0.22
CA ILE A 32 -6.47 4.21 0.49
C ILE A 32 -7.94 3.79 0.63
N CYS A 33 -8.57 3.34 -0.45
CA CYS A 33 -10.00 3.06 -0.49
C CYS A 33 -10.35 1.57 -0.71
N ASP A 34 -9.36 0.69 -0.82
CA ASP A 34 -9.49 -0.75 -1.12
C ASP A 34 -10.25 -1.07 -2.43
N SER A 35 -10.47 -0.06 -3.28
CA SER A 35 -11.09 -0.20 -4.60
C SER A 35 -10.14 -0.87 -5.58
N LEU A 36 -10.69 -1.73 -6.45
CA LEU A 36 -9.96 -2.43 -7.51
C LEU A 36 -10.11 -1.75 -8.90
N VAL A 37 -10.69 -0.55 -8.94
CA VAL A 37 -11.14 0.06 -10.20
C VAL A 37 -10.17 1.16 -10.64
N LYS A 38 -9.77 1.12 -11.92
CA LYS A 38 -8.96 2.14 -12.63
C LYS A 38 -7.63 2.50 -11.93
N PRO A 39 -6.63 1.60 -11.91
CA PRO A 39 -5.29 1.92 -11.45
C PRO A 39 -4.67 3.00 -12.35
N THR A 40 -4.13 4.07 -11.76
CA THR A 40 -3.58 5.23 -12.49
C THR A 40 -2.13 5.49 -12.12
N THR A 41 -1.85 5.71 -10.84
CA THR A 41 -0.51 6.10 -10.36
C THR A 41 0.12 4.98 -9.54
N LYS A 42 1.39 4.66 -9.80
CA LYS A 42 2.17 3.70 -8.99
C LYS A 42 2.42 4.24 -7.59
N VAL A 43 2.21 3.41 -6.59
CA VAL A 43 2.42 3.77 -5.18
C VAL A 43 3.91 3.85 -4.85
N ARG A 44 4.29 4.91 -4.14
CA ARG A 44 5.65 5.11 -3.62
C ARG A 44 5.69 4.92 -2.11
N ILE A 45 6.75 4.29 -1.62
CA ILE A 45 6.98 4.07 -0.19
C ILE A 45 8.14 4.93 0.31
N CYS A 46 8.13 5.29 1.59
CA CYS A 46 9.25 6.01 2.21
C CYS A 46 10.51 5.13 2.26
N GLU A 47 11.68 5.75 2.37
CA GLU A 47 12.97 5.04 2.36
C GLU A 47 13.07 4.01 3.49
N GLU A 48 12.57 4.37 4.67
CA GLU A 48 12.57 3.50 5.86
C GLU A 48 11.69 2.25 5.66
N CYS A 49 10.55 2.39 5.01
CA CYS A 49 9.69 1.25 4.67
C CYS A 49 10.25 0.40 3.53
N SER A 50 11.14 0.96 2.71
CA SER A 50 11.82 0.24 1.64
C SER A 50 13.10 -0.47 2.08
N TYR A 51 13.60 -0.17 3.29
CA TYR A 51 14.89 -0.63 3.76
C TYR A 51 14.83 -2.09 4.26
N GLY A 52 15.79 -2.91 3.83
CA GLY A 52 15.94 -4.31 4.27
C GLY A 52 14.74 -5.19 3.92
N HIS A 53 14.36 -6.08 4.85
CA HIS A 53 13.26 -7.04 4.65
C HIS A 53 11.87 -6.40 4.52
N LEU A 54 11.71 -5.11 4.88
CA LEU A 54 10.43 -4.40 4.81
C LEU A 54 10.01 -4.11 3.37
N GLY A 55 10.97 -3.93 2.45
CA GLY A 55 10.69 -3.70 1.02
C GLY A 55 10.11 -4.93 0.30
N ASN A 56 10.35 -6.13 0.83
CA ASN A 56 9.83 -7.39 0.30
C ASN A 56 8.54 -7.84 1.02
N ARG A 57 7.84 -6.91 1.68
CA ARG A 57 6.57 -7.17 2.37
C ARG A 57 5.42 -6.40 1.75
N CYS A 58 4.23 -6.98 1.85
CA CYS A 58 3.03 -6.39 1.29
C CYS A 58 2.72 -5.10 2.06
N ILE A 59 2.45 -4.02 1.33
CA ILE A 59 2.18 -2.71 1.96
C ILE A 59 0.85 -2.69 2.75
N LEU A 60 -0.06 -3.63 2.46
CA LEU A 60 -1.37 -3.74 3.12
C LEU A 60 -1.37 -4.73 4.29
N CYS A 61 -0.97 -5.98 4.05
CA CYS A 61 -1.06 -7.04 5.06
C CYS A 61 0.27 -7.39 5.74
N GLY A 62 1.41 -6.86 5.26
CA GLY A 62 2.73 -7.14 5.83
C GLY A 62 3.27 -8.54 5.58
N SER A 63 2.58 -9.39 4.81
CA SER A 63 3.07 -10.73 4.43
C SER A 63 4.33 -10.65 3.56
N ASN A 64 5.22 -11.64 3.67
CA ASN A 64 6.42 -11.71 2.84
C ASN A 64 6.07 -12.03 1.37
N LEU A 65 6.76 -11.43 0.41
CA LEU A 65 6.54 -11.61 -1.04
C LEU A 65 7.49 -12.66 -1.67
N VAL A 66 8.10 -13.54 -0.87
CA VAL A 66 9.19 -14.44 -1.31
C VAL A 66 8.72 -15.53 -2.29
N ASP A 67 7.44 -15.91 -2.28
CA ASP A 67 6.98 -17.13 -2.93
C ASP A 67 5.92 -16.93 -4.03
N ASN A 68 6.23 -16.14 -5.07
CA ASN A 68 5.58 -16.22 -6.41
C ASN A 68 4.37 -15.33 -6.74
N HIS A 69 4.36 -14.05 -6.39
CA HIS A 69 3.85 -12.96 -7.26
C HIS A 69 3.90 -11.63 -6.49
N SER A 70 4.66 -10.68 -7.02
CA SER A 70 4.74 -9.32 -6.49
C SER A 70 4.21 -8.36 -7.55
N SER A 71 3.02 -7.81 -7.31
CA SER A 71 2.48 -6.77 -8.18
C SER A 71 2.79 -5.40 -7.59
N VAL A 72 3.07 -4.44 -8.47
CA VAL A 72 3.23 -3.04 -8.05
C VAL A 72 1.88 -2.52 -7.60
N ALA A 73 1.84 -1.86 -6.45
CA ALA A 73 0.62 -1.24 -5.96
C ALA A 73 0.26 0.01 -6.78
N TYR A 74 -1.04 0.22 -7.02
CA TYR A 74 -1.54 1.39 -7.74
C TYR A 74 -2.59 2.13 -6.92
N TYR A 75 -2.57 3.46 -7.01
CA TYR A 75 -3.67 4.31 -6.59
C TYR A 75 -4.76 4.31 -7.66
N CYS A 76 -6.02 4.32 -7.22
CA CYS A 76 -7.15 4.48 -8.12
C CYS A 76 -7.29 5.94 -8.57
N LEU A 77 -7.95 6.16 -9.71
CA LEU A 77 -8.18 7.48 -10.29
C LEU A 77 -8.82 8.46 -9.29
N GLU A 78 -9.80 8.03 -8.51
CA GLU A 78 -10.48 8.90 -7.53
C GLU A 78 -9.55 9.38 -6.42
N CYS A 79 -8.64 8.53 -5.94
CA CYS A 79 -7.68 8.92 -4.92
C CYS A 79 -6.64 9.91 -5.47
N VAL A 80 -6.24 9.74 -6.73
CA VAL A 80 -5.33 10.67 -7.42
C VAL A 80 -6.02 12.02 -7.68
N LEU A 81 -7.29 12.02 -8.06
CA LEU A 81 -8.07 13.25 -8.25
C LEU A 81 -8.29 14.02 -6.93
N MET A 82 -8.38 13.31 -5.81
CA MET A 82 -8.43 13.92 -4.48
C MET A 82 -7.04 14.24 -3.90
N GLU A 83 -5.97 14.07 -4.68
CA GLU A 83 -4.57 14.29 -4.29
C GLU A 83 -4.09 13.46 -3.09
N LYS A 84 -4.81 12.38 -2.75
CA LYS A 84 -4.47 11.51 -1.62
C LYS A 84 -3.21 10.68 -1.87
N ASP A 85 -2.84 10.49 -3.13
CA ASP A 85 -1.60 9.83 -3.52
C ASP A 85 -0.34 10.61 -3.12
N ARG A 86 -0.50 11.90 -2.77
CA ARG A 86 0.59 12.80 -2.36
C ARG A 86 0.73 12.99 -0.85
N GLU A 87 -0.21 12.48 -0.06
CA GLU A 87 -0.25 12.69 1.39
C GLU A 87 0.92 12.01 2.12
N GLY A 88 1.40 10.86 1.63
CA GLY A 88 2.53 10.17 2.24
C GLY A 88 2.70 8.72 1.81
N CYS A 89 3.54 7.99 2.55
CA CYS A 89 3.71 6.56 2.40
C CYS A 89 2.47 5.81 2.91
N PRO A 90 1.73 5.09 2.04
CA PRO A 90 0.46 4.45 2.41
C PRO A 90 0.66 3.07 3.05
N ARG A 91 1.90 2.73 3.44
CA ARG A 91 2.20 1.44 4.05
C ARG A 91 1.55 1.36 5.42
N ILE A 92 0.87 0.26 5.68
CA ILE A 92 0.27 -0.03 6.98
C ILE A 92 1.36 -0.49 7.94
N ILE A 93 1.47 0.20 9.08
CA ILE A 93 2.51 -0.07 10.09
C ILE A 93 2.01 -0.98 11.20
N ASN A 94 0.71 -1.00 11.46
CA ASN A 94 0.13 -1.89 12.46
C ASN A 94 -0.50 -3.11 11.79
N VAL A 95 -0.09 -4.29 12.25
CA VAL A 95 -0.77 -5.54 11.94
C VAL A 95 -1.92 -5.63 12.94
N GLY A 96 -3.03 -4.95 12.66
CA GLY A 96 -4.25 -5.12 13.44
C GLY A 96 -4.71 -6.56 13.29
N SER A 97 -4.64 -7.35 14.35
CA SER A 97 -5.10 -8.73 14.40
C SER A 97 -6.60 -8.77 14.12
N SER A 98 -7.01 -8.88 12.86
CA SER A 98 -8.37 -9.29 12.51
C SER A 98 -8.46 -10.78 12.82
N PHE A 99 -8.73 -11.12 14.09
CA PHE A 99 -9.23 -12.44 14.46
C PHE A 99 -10.69 -12.56 14.02
#